data_AF-A0A7K3LK70-F1
#
_entry.id   AF-A0A7K3LK70-F1
#
_cell.length_a   1.000
_cell.length_b   1.000
_cell.length_c   1.000
_cell.angle_alpha   90.00
_cell.angle_beta   90.00
_cell.angle_gamma   90.00
#
_symmetry.space_group_name_H-M   'P 1'
#
loop_
_entity.id
_entity.type
_entity.pdbx_description
1 polymer ?
#
loop_
_entity_poly.entity_id
_entity_poly.type
_entity_poly.pdbx_seq_one_letter_code
_entity_poly.pdbx_strand_id
1 'polypeptide(L)'
;MNDQRSRGPVAALLGLPGQIAGAAVAMTQESLTVTIRTVVETFTRSIDMTSLIVDNIDLDRVIGAVDLNAVLAGVDLDALLARLDLDALLTQIDLDALIGRLDLGLIVDALDIDAIIGKVDVGAIIDRVDIAAIIDRVDVDDIVARVSIDEIIARIDLIGLADDIIDGVDLPSIIRDASTSVTSDVVEDVRGTSERADDAVADLVNRILRRKVAQARAEALEPTDG
;
A
#
# COMPACT_ATOMS: atom_id res chain seq x y z
N MET A 1 -61.03 102.28 8.28
CA MET A 1 -59.76 102.98 8.54
C MET A 1 -59.75 103.47 9.99
N ASN A 2 -59.31 102.64 10.94
CA ASN A 2 -58.34 103.06 11.95
C ASN A 2 -57.83 101.84 12.73
N ASP A 3 -56.51 101.78 12.85
CA ASP A 3 -55.66 100.65 13.16
C ASP A 3 -55.51 100.48 14.69
N GLN A 4 -56.16 99.48 15.29
CA GLN A 4 -55.90 99.06 16.68
C GLN A 4 -54.84 97.94 16.70
N ARG A 5 -53.59 98.29 16.39
CA ARG A 5 -52.46 97.41 16.75
C ARG A 5 -52.11 97.61 18.21
N SER A 6 -52.46 96.58 18.98
CA SER A 6 -51.77 96.09 20.18
C SER A 6 -50.62 97.00 20.65
N ARG A 7 -50.93 97.91 21.56
CA ARG A 7 -49.92 98.58 22.38
C ARG A 7 -49.33 97.52 23.31
N GLY A 8 -48.18 96.97 22.93
CA GLY A 8 -47.41 96.09 23.82
C GLY A 8 -47.17 96.78 25.17
N PRO A 9 -47.12 96.02 26.28
CA PRO A 9 -47.17 96.55 27.65
C PRO A 9 -46.06 97.58 27.96
N VAL A 10 -44.97 97.57 27.20
CA VAL A 10 -43.84 98.48 27.36
C VAL A 10 -44.10 99.88 26.77
N ALA A 11 -44.89 99.97 25.69
CA ALA A 11 -45.23 101.26 25.06
C ALA A 11 -46.14 102.12 25.95
N ALA A 12 -46.97 101.48 26.78
CA ALA A 12 -47.84 102.14 27.74
C ALA A 12 -47.08 102.71 28.95
N LEU A 13 -45.95 102.09 29.35
CA LEU A 13 -45.17 102.50 30.51
C LEU A 13 -44.33 103.76 30.28
N LEU A 14 -43.97 104.05 29.01
CA LEU A 14 -43.07 105.15 28.65
C LEU A 14 -43.77 106.33 27.95
N GLY A 15 -45.07 106.24 27.67
CA GLY A 15 -45.84 107.32 27.04
C GLY A 15 -45.44 107.68 25.61
N LEU A 16 -44.68 106.83 24.90
CA LEU A 16 -44.13 107.10 23.57
C LEU A 16 -45.04 106.58 22.42
N PRO A 17 -45.05 107.22 21.24
CA PRO A 17 -45.74 106.74 20.04
C PRO A 17 -45.33 105.30 19.69
N GLY A 18 -46.26 104.45 19.25
CA GLY A 18 -46.04 103.01 19.04
C GLY A 18 -44.88 102.64 18.09
N GLN A 19 -44.54 103.51 17.14
CA GLN A 19 -43.38 103.33 16.26
C GLN A 19 -42.04 103.58 16.98
N ILE A 20 -42.01 104.53 17.92
CA ILE A 20 -40.83 104.85 18.74
C ILE A 20 -40.60 103.74 19.77
N ALA A 21 -41.67 103.19 20.35
CA ALA A 21 -41.57 102.04 21.26
C ALA A 21 -41.05 100.78 20.55
N GLY A 22 -41.48 100.51 19.30
CA GLY A 22 -40.98 99.38 18.50
C GLY A 22 -39.50 99.51 18.13
N ALA A 23 -39.07 100.71 17.71
CA ALA A 23 -37.67 101.00 17.42
C ALA A 23 -36.79 100.89 18.68
N ALA A 24 -37.27 101.40 19.83
CA ALA A 24 -36.56 101.27 21.10
C ALA A 24 -36.37 99.80 21.51
N VAL A 25 -37.41 98.96 21.37
CA VAL A 25 -37.31 97.52 21.66
C VAL A 25 -36.34 96.82 20.70
N ALA A 26 -36.42 97.11 19.39
CA ALA A 26 -35.51 96.52 18.42
C ALA A 26 -34.03 96.91 18.68
N MET A 27 -33.77 98.19 18.97
CA MET A 27 -32.43 98.67 19.35
C MET A 27 -31.93 98.01 20.64
N THR A 28 -32.80 97.82 21.64
CA THR A 28 -32.42 97.08 22.86
C THR A 28 -32.15 95.60 22.61
N GLN A 29 -32.88 94.94 21.71
CA GLN A 29 -32.65 93.54 21.36
C GLN A 29 -31.36 93.36 20.56
N GLU A 30 -31.06 94.26 19.63
CA GLU A 30 -29.82 94.24 18.86
C GLU A 30 -28.62 94.48 19.76
N SER A 31 -28.70 95.50 20.63
CA SER A 31 -27.68 95.75 21.65
C SER A 31 -27.50 94.56 22.57
N LEU A 32 -28.59 93.95 23.06
CA LEU A 32 -28.52 92.79 23.94
C LEU A 32 -27.86 91.58 23.26
N THR A 33 -28.16 91.34 21.98
CA THR A 33 -27.57 90.24 21.22
C THR A 33 -26.06 90.42 21.04
N VAL A 34 -25.64 91.64 20.72
CA VAL A 34 -24.21 91.99 20.62
C VAL A 34 -23.53 91.84 21.98
N THR A 35 -24.14 92.38 23.05
CA THR A 35 -23.61 92.25 24.41
C THR A 35 -23.49 90.80 24.84
N ILE A 36 -24.52 89.97 24.63
CA ILE A 36 -24.48 88.54 24.96
C ILE A 36 -23.37 87.85 24.17
N ARG A 37 -23.24 88.12 22.87
CA ARG A 37 -22.17 87.53 22.06
C ARG A 37 -20.79 87.91 22.59
N THR A 38 -20.56 89.20 22.85
CA THR A 38 -19.28 89.67 23.40
C THR A 38 -18.99 89.05 24.76
N VAL A 39 -19.98 88.96 25.65
CA VAL A 39 -19.84 88.32 26.96
C VAL A 39 -19.50 86.84 26.78
N VAL A 40 -20.24 86.10 25.95
CA VAL A 40 -19.98 84.67 25.69
C VAL A 40 -18.60 84.45 25.09
N GLU A 41 -18.18 85.26 24.12
CA GLU A 41 -16.84 85.17 23.53
C GLU A 41 -15.74 85.44 24.55
N THR A 42 -15.89 86.47 25.40
CA THR A 42 -14.93 86.79 26.45
C THR A 42 -14.87 85.71 27.51
N PHE A 43 -16.02 85.17 27.94
CA PHE A 43 -16.08 84.05 28.87
C PHE A 43 -15.43 82.79 28.30
N THR A 44 -15.72 82.45 27.04
CA THR A 44 -15.13 81.27 26.36
C THR A 44 -13.62 81.40 26.17
N ARG A 45 -13.10 82.62 25.98
CA ARG A 45 -11.65 82.87 25.90
C ARG A 45 -10.95 82.91 27.26
N SER A 46 -11.66 83.33 28.31
CA SER A 46 -11.08 83.54 29.64
C SER A 46 -11.19 82.34 30.56
N ILE A 47 -12.13 81.42 30.31
CA ILE A 47 -12.37 80.25 31.14
C ILE A 47 -11.99 78.99 30.35
N ASP A 48 -11.25 78.09 30.97
CA ASP A 48 -11.07 76.75 30.43
C ASP A 48 -12.38 75.95 30.56
N MET A 49 -13.14 75.95 29.48
CA MET A 49 -14.41 75.22 29.41
C MET A 49 -14.21 73.72 29.63
N THR A 50 -13.03 73.17 29.31
CA THR A 50 -12.70 71.76 29.48
C THR A 50 -12.66 71.41 30.97
N SER A 51 -11.90 72.17 31.76
CA SER A 51 -11.82 71.96 33.22
C SER A 51 -13.20 72.13 33.85
N LEU A 52 -13.94 73.17 33.48
CA LEU A 52 -15.27 73.41 34.04
C LEU A 52 -16.25 72.26 33.74
N ILE A 53 -16.19 71.67 32.56
CA ILE A 53 -17.01 70.51 32.18
C ILE A 53 -16.57 69.26 32.94
N VAL A 54 -15.27 68.94 32.98
CA VAL A 54 -14.76 67.73 33.65
C VAL A 54 -15.01 67.78 35.16
N ASP A 55 -14.86 68.96 35.77
CA ASP A 55 -14.98 69.11 37.23
C ASP A 55 -16.43 69.18 37.72
N ASN A 56 -17.39 69.52 36.85
CA ASN A 56 -18.80 69.73 37.24
C ASN A 56 -19.79 68.74 36.59
N ILE A 57 -19.32 67.85 35.71
CA ILE A 57 -20.15 66.80 35.11
C ILE A 57 -19.75 65.44 35.66
N ASP A 58 -20.73 64.71 36.19
CA ASP A 58 -20.59 63.29 36.53
C ASP A 58 -20.60 62.45 35.24
N LEU A 59 -19.39 62.09 34.78
CA LEU A 59 -19.21 61.30 33.57
C LEU A 59 -19.78 59.88 33.71
N ASP A 60 -19.81 59.30 34.92
CA ASP A 60 -20.38 57.96 35.14
C ASP A 60 -21.89 57.97 34.91
N ARG A 61 -22.57 59.03 35.36
CA ARG A 61 -24.00 59.23 35.08
C ARG A 61 -24.27 59.49 33.59
N VAL A 62 -23.41 60.24 32.92
CA VAL A 62 -23.53 60.49 31.47
C VAL A 62 -23.33 59.20 30.68
N ILE A 63 -22.28 58.42 30.98
CA ILE A 63 -22.00 57.14 30.34
C ILE A 63 -23.12 56.13 30.62
N GLY A 64 -23.62 56.08 31.86
CA GLY A 64 -24.75 55.22 32.22
C GLY A 64 -26.08 55.58 31.54
N ALA A 65 -26.21 56.81 31.03
CA ALA A 65 -27.37 57.24 30.24
C ALA A 65 -27.24 56.92 28.74
N VAL A 66 -26.05 56.51 28.28
CA VAL A 66 -25.83 56.08 26.88
C VAL A 66 -26.21 54.60 26.76
N ASP A 67 -27.13 54.29 25.85
CA ASP A 67 -27.44 52.91 25.48
C ASP A 67 -26.34 52.37 24.55
N LEU A 68 -25.39 51.63 25.14
CA LEU A 68 -24.32 50.99 24.39
C LEU A 68 -24.83 49.96 23.38
N ASN A 69 -26.02 49.37 23.57
CA ASN A 69 -26.58 48.45 22.58
C ASN A 69 -27.01 49.19 21.31
N ALA A 70 -27.59 50.39 21.44
CA ALA A 70 -27.93 51.24 20.30
C ALA A 70 -26.67 51.71 19.55
N VAL A 71 -25.59 51.99 20.27
CA VAL A 71 -24.28 52.31 19.67
C VAL A 71 -23.71 51.10 18.94
N LEU A 72 -23.72 49.92 19.56
CA LEU A 72 -23.23 48.67 18.95
C LEU A 72 -24.07 48.21 17.76
N ALA A 73 -25.37 48.53 17.72
CA ALA A 73 -26.23 48.24 16.58
C ALA A 73 -25.83 48.99 15.30
N GLY A 74 -25.09 50.10 15.43
CA GLY A 74 -24.50 50.82 14.30
C GLY A 74 -23.11 50.33 13.89
N VAL A 75 -22.53 49.37 14.62
CA VAL A 75 -21.21 48.79 14.30
C VAL A 75 -21.39 47.67 13.28
N ASP A 76 -20.82 47.87 12.11
CA ASP A 76 -20.75 46.84 11.07
C ASP A 76 -19.62 45.84 11.40
N LEU A 77 -20.00 44.71 12.01
CA LEU A 77 -19.06 43.65 12.34
C LEU A 77 -18.50 42.97 11.08
N ASP A 78 -19.23 42.95 9.97
CA ASP A 78 -18.75 42.36 8.72
C ASP A 78 -17.65 43.21 8.10
N ALA A 79 -17.78 44.55 8.15
CA ALA A 79 -16.72 45.46 7.75
C ALA A 79 -15.48 45.39 8.65
N LEU A 80 -15.64 45.08 9.94
CA LEU A 80 -14.51 44.83 10.84
C LEU A 80 -13.84 43.48 10.55
N LEU A 81 -14.62 42.42 10.33
CA LEU A 81 -14.13 41.09 9.96
C LEU A 81 -13.40 41.11 8.61
N ALA A 82 -13.87 41.89 7.63
CA ALA A 82 -13.21 42.05 6.34
C ALA A 82 -11.83 42.74 6.42
N ARG A 83 -11.55 43.44 7.53
CA ARG A 83 -10.26 44.08 7.80
C ARG A 83 -9.32 43.18 8.61
N LEU A 84 -9.80 42.04 9.10
CA LEU A 84 -8.95 41.05 9.75
C LEU A 84 -8.25 40.22 8.68
N ASP A 85 -6.93 40.22 8.75
CA ASP A 85 -6.10 39.32 7.98
C ASP A 85 -6.05 37.97 8.71
N LEU A 86 -6.89 37.03 8.26
CA LEU A 86 -6.92 35.68 8.81
C LEU A 86 -5.63 34.92 8.53
N ASP A 87 -4.92 35.21 7.43
CA ASP A 87 -3.67 34.54 7.09
C ASP A 87 -2.55 34.96 8.05
N ALA A 88 -2.50 36.23 8.43
CA ALA A 88 -1.60 36.72 9.47
C ALA A 88 -1.89 36.08 10.84
N LEU A 89 -3.17 35.91 11.20
CA LEU A 89 -3.56 35.23 12.44
C LEU A 89 -3.22 33.74 12.40
N LEU A 90 -3.44 33.05 11.27
CA LEU A 90 -3.10 31.64 11.08
C LEU A 90 -1.59 31.41 11.15
N THR A 91 -0.77 32.35 10.70
CA THR A 91 0.69 32.29 10.81
C THR A 91 1.17 32.30 12.27
N GLN A 92 0.35 32.85 13.17
CA GLN A 92 0.63 32.91 14.60
C GLN A 92 0.16 31.65 15.34
N ILE A 93 -0.60 30.77 14.68
CA ILE A 93 -1.01 29.48 15.25
C ILE A 93 0.13 28.48 15.08
N ASP A 94 0.63 27.98 16.20
CA ASP A 94 1.55 26.85 16.23
C ASP A 94 0.79 25.55 15.94
N LEU A 95 0.81 25.13 14.68
CA LEU A 95 0.18 23.89 14.24
C LEU A 95 0.87 22.67 14.83
N ASP A 96 2.17 22.71 15.12
CA ASP A 96 2.89 21.59 15.71
C ASP A 96 2.45 21.38 17.17
N ALA A 97 2.27 22.47 17.92
CA ALA A 97 1.69 22.41 19.27
C ALA A 97 0.24 21.93 19.25
N LEU A 98 -0.54 22.29 18.23
CA LEU A 98 -1.93 21.83 18.09
C LEU A 98 -2.01 20.34 17.72
N ILE A 99 -1.16 19.89 16.79
CA ILE A 99 -1.02 18.49 16.40
C ILE A 99 -0.49 17.65 17.57
N GLY A 100 0.46 18.18 18.36
CA GLY A 100 0.97 17.51 19.56
C GLY A 100 -0.07 17.33 20.67
N ARG A 101 -1.19 18.06 20.61
CA ARG A 101 -2.35 17.89 21.51
C ARG A 101 -3.39 16.91 20.98
N LEU A 102 -3.28 16.47 19.72
CA LEU A 102 -4.14 15.42 19.19
C LEU A 102 -3.74 14.09 19.80
N ASP A 103 -4.72 13.42 20.40
CA ASP A 103 -4.56 12.04 20.81
C ASP A 103 -4.71 11.14 19.57
N LEU A 104 -3.57 10.78 18.97
CA LEU A 104 -3.53 9.87 17.83
C LEU A 104 -4.06 8.48 18.20
N GLY A 105 -4.06 8.10 19.48
CA GLY A 105 -4.63 6.83 19.95
C GLY A 105 -6.14 6.79 19.74
N LEU A 106 -6.85 7.85 20.14
CA LEU A 106 -8.30 7.96 19.88
C LEU A 106 -8.65 7.98 18.39
N ILE A 107 -7.78 8.57 17.56
CA ILE A 107 -7.96 8.56 16.10
C ILE A 107 -7.76 7.15 15.54
N VAL A 108 -6.73 6.42 16.00
CA VAL A 108 -6.47 5.04 15.61
C VAL A 108 -7.57 4.09 16.09
N ASP A 109 -8.09 4.29 17.29
CA ASP A 109 -9.21 3.49 17.83
C ASP A 109 -10.51 3.73 17.06
N ALA A 110 -10.66 4.90 16.45
CA ALA A 110 -11.77 5.23 15.55
C ALA A 110 -11.56 4.69 14.11
N LEU A 111 -10.37 4.19 13.77
CA LEU A 111 -10.14 3.53 12.49
C LEU A 111 -10.73 2.12 12.52
N ASP A 112 -11.67 1.88 11.62
CA ASP A 112 -12.12 0.53 11.31
C ASP A 112 -11.03 -0.18 10.48
N ILE A 113 -10.15 -0.89 11.18
CA ILE A 113 -9.06 -1.66 10.59
C ILE A 113 -9.61 -2.76 9.68
N ASP A 114 -10.76 -3.36 9.98
CA ASP A 114 -11.38 -4.39 9.16
C ASP A 114 -11.86 -3.82 7.82
N ALA A 115 -12.43 -2.61 7.82
CA ALA A 115 -12.80 -1.90 6.59
C ALA A 115 -11.57 -1.48 5.77
N ILE A 116 -10.44 -1.16 6.41
CA ILE A 116 -9.19 -0.86 5.72
C ILE A 116 -8.59 -2.13 5.11
N ILE A 117 -8.53 -3.23 5.87
CA ILE A 117 -8.06 -4.54 5.39
C ILE A 117 -8.96 -5.04 4.26
N GLY A 118 -10.27 -4.84 4.34
CA GLY A 118 -11.22 -5.21 3.29
C GLY A 118 -11.02 -4.47 1.97
N LYS A 119 -10.30 -3.34 1.97
CA LYS A 119 -9.90 -2.61 0.75
C LYS A 119 -8.58 -3.10 0.16
N VAL A 120 -7.85 -3.96 0.87
CA VAL A 120 -6.63 -4.57 0.35
C VAL A 120 -7.01 -5.64 -0.66
N ASP A 121 -6.75 -5.36 -1.93
CA ASP A 121 -6.90 -6.36 -3.00
C ASP A 121 -5.73 -7.35 -2.94
N VAL A 122 -5.97 -8.46 -2.24
CA VAL A 122 -5.01 -9.57 -2.13
C VAL A 122 -4.76 -10.21 -3.50
N GLY A 123 -5.74 -10.18 -4.42
CA GLY A 123 -5.58 -10.68 -5.79
C GLY A 123 -4.54 -9.87 -6.56
N ALA A 124 -4.65 -8.54 -6.54
CA ALA A 124 -3.67 -7.66 -7.15
C ALA A 124 -2.26 -7.77 -6.53
N ILE A 125 -2.16 -8.12 -5.25
CA ILE A 125 -0.88 -8.42 -4.58
C ILE A 125 -0.32 -9.75 -5.10
N ILE A 126 -1.15 -10.80 -5.20
CA ILE A 126 -0.76 -12.11 -5.73
C ILE A 126 -0.33 -12.00 -7.19
N ASP A 127 -1.02 -11.20 -8.02
CA ASP A 127 -0.66 -10.99 -9.42
C ASP A 127 0.70 -10.32 -9.60
N ARG A 128 1.20 -9.62 -8.57
CA ARG A 128 2.55 -9.05 -8.53
C ARG A 128 3.62 -10.03 -8.06
N VAL A 129 3.22 -11.19 -7.52
CA VAL A 129 4.16 -12.23 -7.11
C VAL A 129 4.65 -12.95 -8.35
N ASP A 130 5.92 -12.77 -8.66
CA ASP A 130 6.60 -13.54 -9.71
C ASP A 130 6.88 -14.96 -9.21
N ILE A 131 5.94 -15.86 -9.52
CA ILE A 131 6.06 -17.29 -9.19
C ILE A 131 7.27 -17.92 -9.90
N ALA A 132 7.64 -17.46 -11.10
CA ALA A 132 8.77 -18.02 -11.83
C ALA A 132 10.09 -17.69 -11.11
N ALA A 133 10.26 -16.45 -10.67
CA ALA A 133 11.42 -16.06 -9.85
C ALA A 133 11.49 -16.80 -8.50
N ILE A 134 10.34 -17.17 -7.92
CA ILE A 134 10.30 -18.01 -6.72
C ILE A 134 10.73 -19.44 -7.04
N ILE A 135 10.23 -20.02 -8.14
CA ILE A 135 10.60 -21.38 -8.58
C ILE A 135 12.09 -21.47 -8.88
N ASP A 136 12.69 -20.45 -9.51
CA ASP A 136 14.13 -20.41 -9.80
C ASP A 136 15.01 -20.43 -8.54
N ARG A 137 14.44 -20.08 -7.37
CA ARG A 137 15.12 -20.15 -6.08
C ARG A 137 14.91 -21.48 -5.35
N VAL A 138 14.07 -22.36 -5.86
CA VAL A 138 13.85 -23.68 -5.30
C VAL A 138 14.96 -24.60 -5.81
N ASP A 139 15.82 -25.03 -4.89
CA ASP A 139 16.81 -26.07 -5.18
C ASP A 139 16.12 -27.43 -5.20
N VAL A 140 15.89 -27.94 -6.41
CA VAL A 140 15.25 -29.24 -6.63
C VAL A 140 16.18 -30.37 -6.23
N ASP A 141 17.50 -30.21 -6.33
CA ASP A 141 18.46 -31.26 -5.99
C ASP A 141 18.47 -31.50 -4.47
N ASP A 142 18.40 -30.44 -3.67
CA ASP A 142 18.24 -30.53 -2.21
C ASP A 142 16.90 -31.20 -1.82
N ILE A 143 15.82 -30.93 -2.55
CA ILE A 143 14.53 -31.58 -2.32
C ILE A 143 14.62 -33.08 -2.66
N VAL A 144 15.24 -33.42 -3.79
CA VAL A 144 15.41 -34.80 -4.24
C VAL A 144 16.33 -35.57 -3.28
N ALA A 145 17.37 -34.94 -2.73
CA ALA A 145 18.25 -35.56 -1.74
C ALA A 145 17.52 -35.97 -0.46
N ARG A 146 16.36 -35.36 -0.16
CA ARG A 146 15.51 -35.72 0.98
C ARG A 146 14.53 -36.85 0.69
N VAL A 147 14.44 -37.29 -0.57
CA VAL A 147 13.60 -38.43 -0.97
C VAL A 147 14.36 -39.73 -0.72
N SER A 148 13.83 -40.58 0.17
CA SER A 148 14.39 -41.92 0.37
C SER A 148 13.89 -42.86 -0.72
N ILE A 149 14.78 -43.20 -1.65
CA ILE A 149 14.50 -44.18 -2.70
C ILE A 149 14.29 -45.58 -2.10
N ASP A 150 14.95 -45.90 -0.99
CA ASP A 150 14.82 -47.20 -0.33
C ASP A 150 13.40 -47.42 0.23
N GLU A 151 12.79 -46.39 0.83
CA GLU A 151 11.38 -46.47 1.27
C GLU A 151 10.41 -46.60 0.10
N ILE A 152 10.70 -45.93 -1.03
CA ILE A 152 9.88 -46.05 -2.24
C ILE A 152 9.97 -47.47 -2.80
N ILE A 153 11.18 -48.04 -2.92
CA ILE A 153 11.39 -49.41 -3.39
C ILE A 153 10.71 -50.43 -2.48
N ALA A 154 10.75 -50.23 -1.16
CA ALA A 154 10.09 -51.11 -0.21
C ALA A 154 8.55 -51.17 -0.38
N ARG A 155 7.96 -50.19 -1.05
CA ARG A 155 6.52 -50.14 -1.37
C ARG A 155 6.18 -50.73 -2.74
N ILE A 156 7.18 -51.05 -3.56
CA ILE A 156 6.98 -51.69 -4.86
C ILE A 156 6.90 -53.20 -4.65
N ASP A 157 5.86 -53.82 -5.19
CA ASP A 157 5.77 -55.28 -5.27
C ASP A 157 6.68 -55.80 -6.38
N LEU A 158 7.94 -56.03 -6.04
CA LEU A 158 8.94 -56.54 -6.98
C LEU A 158 8.65 -57.97 -7.42
N ILE A 159 7.89 -58.74 -6.64
CA ILE A 159 7.54 -60.13 -6.97
C ILE A 159 6.44 -60.12 -8.03
N GLY A 160 5.37 -59.36 -7.81
CA GLY A 160 4.33 -59.17 -8.81
C GLY A 160 4.88 -58.59 -10.12
N LEU A 161 5.78 -57.60 -10.05
CA LEU A 161 6.44 -57.06 -11.24
C LEU A 161 7.32 -58.10 -11.95
N ALA A 162 7.99 -58.99 -11.21
CA ALA A 162 8.79 -60.06 -11.80
C ALA A 162 7.90 -61.11 -12.48
N ASP A 163 6.77 -61.47 -11.88
CA ASP A 163 5.79 -62.39 -12.47
C ASP A 163 5.20 -61.79 -13.75
N ASP A 164 4.83 -60.50 -13.76
CA ASP A 164 4.37 -59.79 -14.96
C ASP A 164 5.41 -59.80 -16.09
N ILE A 165 6.70 -59.62 -15.75
CA ILE A 165 7.80 -59.70 -16.72
C ILE A 165 7.96 -61.14 -17.23
N ILE A 166 7.87 -62.14 -16.36
CA ILE A 166 7.98 -63.56 -16.72
C ILE A 166 6.83 -63.99 -17.63
N ASP A 167 5.61 -63.55 -17.34
CA ASP A 167 4.44 -63.85 -18.17
C ASP A 167 4.49 -63.11 -19.51
N GLY A 168 5.12 -61.93 -19.54
CA GLY A 168 5.36 -61.17 -20.77
C GLY A 168 6.44 -61.76 -21.68
N VAL A 169 7.32 -62.62 -21.15
CA VAL A 169 8.39 -63.28 -21.90
C VAL A 169 8.01 -64.75 -22.11
N ASP A 170 8.01 -65.23 -23.35
CA ASP A 170 7.71 -66.64 -23.64
C ASP A 170 8.89 -67.56 -23.24
N LEU A 171 9.09 -67.72 -21.93
CA LEU A 171 10.10 -68.61 -21.36
C LEU A 171 9.95 -70.05 -21.87
N PRO A 172 8.73 -70.63 -22.01
CA PRO A 172 8.57 -71.95 -22.59
C PRO A 172 9.18 -72.09 -23.99
N SER A 173 8.95 -71.13 -24.90
CA SER A 173 9.56 -71.16 -26.24
C SER A 173 11.07 -70.99 -26.16
N ILE A 174 11.55 -70.02 -25.38
CA ILE A 174 12.99 -69.78 -25.22
C ILE A 174 13.71 -71.03 -24.68
N ILE A 175 13.15 -71.70 -23.68
CA ILE A 175 13.72 -72.92 -23.10
C ILE A 175 13.72 -74.07 -24.12
N ARG A 176 12.65 -74.18 -24.91
CA ARG A 176 12.55 -75.21 -25.95
C ARG A 176 13.57 -74.98 -27.07
N ASP A 177 13.73 -73.74 -27.52
CA ASP A 177 14.67 -73.36 -28.55
C ASP A 177 16.11 -73.53 -28.06
N ALA A 178 16.40 -73.09 -26.84
CA ALA A 178 17.71 -73.29 -26.20
C ALA A 178 18.04 -74.78 -26.00
N SER A 179 17.09 -75.61 -25.55
CA SER A 179 17.30 -77.04 -25.39
C SER A 179 17.51 -77.77 -26.72
N THR A 180 16.82 -77.33 -27.77
CA THR A 180 16.99 -77.87 -29.13
C THR A 180 18.36 -77.52 -29.70
N SER A 181 18.80 -76.27 -29.52
CA SER A 181 20.16 -75.83 -29.92
C SER A 181 21.23 -76.64 -29.18
N VAL A 182 21.19 -76.68 -27.85
CA VAL A 182 22.19 -77.40 -27.03
C VAL A 182 22.23 -78.89 -27.34
N THR A 183 21.07 -79.52 -27.58
CA THR A 183 21.02 -80.95 -27.93
C THR A 183 21.61 -81.20 -29.33
N SER A 184 21.34 -80.32 -30.29
CA SER A 184 21.90 -80.42 -31.63
C SER A 184 23.42 -80.29 -31.60
N ASP A 185 23.93 -79.29 -30.88
CA ASP A 185 25.36 -79.02 -30.73
C ASP A 185 26.09 -80.22 -30.09
N VAL A 186 25.54 -80.78 -29.00
CA VAL A 186 26.12 -81.94 -28.33
C VAL A 186 26.10 -83.20 -29.22
N VAL A 187 25.02 -83.43 -30.00
CA VAL A 187 24.93 -84.58 -30.90
C VAL A 187 25.93 -84.47 -32.05
N GLU A 188 26.11 -83.26 -32.60
CA GLU A 188 27.10 -83.00 -33.65
C GLU A 188 28.53 -83.21 -33.14
N ASP A 189 28.84 -82.73 -31.94
CA ASP A 189 30.13 -82.95 -31.27
C ASP A 189 30.43 -84.43 -31.01
N VAL A 190 29.42 -85.18 -30.54
CA VAL A 190 29.54 -86.63 -30.32
C VAL A 190 29.76 -87.34 -31.65
N ARG A 191 28.99 -87.02 -32.70
CA ARG A 191 29.14 -87.63 -34.03
C ARG A 191 30.53 -87.39 -34.60
N GLY A 192 31.03 -86.16 -34.56
CA GLY A 192 32.38 -85.85 -35.02
C GLY A 192 33.46 -86.58 -34.21
N THR A 193 33.21 -86.84 -32.92
CA THR A 193 34.13 -87.60 -32.06
C THR A 193 34.09 -89.10 -32.35
N SER A 194 32.93 -89.67 -32.66
CA SER A 194 32.80 -91.06 -33.12
C SER A 194 33.49 -91.28 -34.45
N GLU A 195 33.28 -90.42 -35.45
CA GLU A 195 33.94 -90.53 -36.75
C GLU A 195 35.46 -90.50 -36.62
N ARG A 196 35.99 -89.57 -35.80
CA ARG A 196 37.43 -89.51 -35.49
C ARG A 196 37.95 -90.76 -34.76
N ALA A 197 37.15 -91.35 -33.87
CA ALA A 197 37.53 -92.56 -33.16
C ALA A 197 37.54 -93.78 -34.09
N ASP A 198 36.54 -93.89 -34.97
CA ASP A 198 36.41 -94.98 -35.94
C ASP A 198 37.55 -94.94 -36.98
N ASP A 199 37.90 -93.76 -37.48
CA ASP A 199 39.06 -93.57 -38.37
C ASP A 199 40.36 -93.98 -37.69
N ALA A 200 40.55 -93.62 -36.41
CA ALA A 200 41.73 -94.01 -35.64
C ALA A 200 41.81 -95.53 -35.44
N VAL A 201 40.68 -96.21 -35.26
CA VAL A 201 40.61 -97.68 -35.17
C VAL A 201 40.90 -98.32 -36.53
N ALA A 202 40.33 -97.82 -37.62
CA ALA A 202 40.55 -98.33 -38.97
C ALA A 202 42.03 -98.23 -39.38
N ASP A 203 42.68 -97.10 -39.09
CA ASP A 203 44.11 -96.90 -39.32
C ASP A 203 44.99 -97.86 -38.51
N LEU A 204 44.63 -98.08 -37.23
CA LEU A 204 45.31 -99.05 -36.37
C LEU A 204 45.20 -100.47 -36.94
N VAL A 205 44.00 -100.88 -37.34
CA VAL A 205 43.74 -102.21 -37.91
C VAL A 205 44.50 -102.39 -39.23
N ASN A 206 44.41 -101.41 -40.13
CA ASN A 206 45.16 -101.41 -41.39
C ASN A 206 46.66 -101.53 -41.14
N ARG A 207 47.20 -100.83 -40.14
CA ARG A 207 48.62 -100.91 -39.78
C ARG A 207 49.03 -102.30 -39.27
N ILE A 208 48.20 -102.96 -38.46
CA ILE A 208 48.46 -104.31 -37.95
C ILE A 208 48.39 -105.34 -39.09
N LEU A 209 47.37 -105.28 -39.94
CA LEU A 209 47.22 -106.19 -41.08
C LEU A 209 48.37 -106.03 -42.08
N ARG A 210 48.75 -104.78 -42.39
CA ARG A 210 49.89 -104.49 -43.29
C ARG A 210 51.22 -105.01 -42.73
N ARG A 211 51.40 -105.00 -41.40
CA ARG A 211 52.56 -105.61 -40.74
C ARG A 211 52.59 -107.14 -40.92
N LYS A 212 51.44 -107.81 -40.75
CA LYS A 212 51.34 -109.27 -40.95
C LYS A 212 51.59 -109.69 -42.40
N VAL A 213 51.06 -108.93 -43.37
CA VAL A 213 51.32 -109.18 -44.80
C VAL A 213 52.77 -108.89 -45.17
N ALA A 214 53.39 -107.85 -44.59
CA ALA A 214 54.81 -107.56 -44.80
C ALA A 214 55.72 -108.65 -44.19
N GLN A 215 55.38 -109.21 -43.03
CA GLN A 215 56.10 -110.35 -42.43
C GLN A 215 55.94 -111.63 -43.26
N ALA A 216 54.72 -111.96 -43.69
CA ALA A 216 54.48 -113.14 -44.54
C ALA A 216 55.14 -113.04 -45.92
N ARG A 217 55.31 -111.82 -46.45
CA ARG A 217 56.03 -111.58 -47.71
C ARG A 217 57.56 -111.55 -47.53
N ALA A 218 58.06 -111.19 -46.35
CA ALA A 218 59.48 -111.28 -46.01
C ALA A 218 59.92 -112.74 -45.79
N GLU A 219 59.08 -113.58 -45.18
CA GLU A 219 59.30 -115.03 -45.04
C GLU A 219 59.27 -115.77 -46.39
N ALA A 220 58.59 -115.23 -47.41
CA ALA A 220 58.59 -115.78 -48.77
C ALA A 220 59.81 -115.38 -49.62
N LEU A 221 60.71 -114.54 -49.11
CA LEU A 221 61.90 -114.04 -49.81
C LEU A 221 63.22 -114.31 -49.08
N GLU A 222 63.22 -115.06 -47.97
CA GLU A 222 64.44 -115.59 -47.36
C GLU A 222 64.76 -117.02 -47.83
N PRO A 223 65.98 -117.29 -48.32
CA PRO A 223 66.31 -118.50 -49.07
C PRO A 223 66.55 -119.69 -48.14
N THR A 224 66.05 -120.86 -48.53
CA THR A 224 66.51 -122.14 -47.98
C THR A 224 67.79 -122.56 -48.70
N ASP A 225 68.82 -122.80 -47.89
CA ASP A 225 70.23 -123.09 -48.15
C ASP A 225 70.53 -124.09 -49.30
N GLY A 226 71.66 -123.88 -49.98
CA GLY A 226 72.20 -124.70 -51.08
C GLY A 226 73.32 -124.04 -51.87
#